data_AF-A0A9Q0YDM9-F1
#
_entry.id   AF-A0A9Q0YDM9-F1
#
_cell.length_a   1.000
_cell.length_b   1.000
_cell.length_c   1.000
_cell.angle_alpha   90.00
_cell.angle_beta   90.00
_cell.angle_gamma   90.00
#
_symmetry.space_group_name_H-M   'P 1'
#
loop_
_entity.id
_entity.type
_entity.pdbx_description
1 polymer ?
#
loop_
_entity_poly.entity_id
_entity_poly.type
_entity_poly.pdbx_seq_one_letter_code
_entity_poly.pdbx_strand_id
1 'polypeptide(L)'
;LDGLAMFREIMDSQMLLKTRPDVKLSTSEDLLRFIVQYGDNVFPNLRVGLQILVTVATSIASCERSFSKLKLIMSYLRSSMGQERLSALALLSVEREVTDSIHFEELIDKFAAAK
;
A
#
# COMPACT_ATOMS: atom_id res chain seq x y z
N LEU A 1 21.87 -8.72 5.15
CA LEU A 1 22.10 -8.02 3.86
C LEU A 1 23.51 -7.49 3.88
N ASP A 2 24.42 -8.14 3.16
CA ASP A 2 25.78 -7.62 3.00
C ASP A 2 25.70 -6.38 2.08
N GLY A 3 25.94 -5.20 2.64
CA GLY A 3 25.85 -3.94 1.91
C GLY A 3 26.83 -3.87 0.73
N LEU A 4 27.95 -4.60 0.81
CA LEU A 4 28.91 -4.68 -0.29
C LEU A 4 28.36 -5.46 -1.49
N ALA A 5 27.62 -6.53 -1.24
CA ALA A 5 26.96 -7.30 -2.30
C ALA A 5 25.91 -6.45 -3.02
N MET A 6 25.07 -5.73 -2.27
CA MET A 6 24.09 -4.81 -2.85
C MET A 6 24.76 -3.70 -3.66
N PHE A 7 25.85 -3.11 -3.16
CA PHE A 7 26.60 -2.09 -3.89
C PHE A 7 27.18 -2.62 -5.21
N ARG A 8 27.76 -3.83 -5.20
CA ARG A 8 28.25 -4.48 -6.43
C ARG A 8 27.13 -4.68 -7.45
N GLU A 9 26.00 -5.23 -7.02
CA GLU A 9 24.85 -5.44 -7.90
C GLU A 9 24.32 -4.12 -8.49
N ILE A 10 24.30 -3.03 -7.71
CA ILE A 10 23.94 -1.69 -8.21
C ILE A 10 24.93 -1.26 -9.30
N MET A 11 26.23 -1.37 -9.06
CA MET A 11 27.25 -0.98 -10.04
C MET A 11 27.17 -1.81 -11.33
N ASP A 12 26.96 -3.13 -11.20
CA ASP A 12 26.80 -4.03 -12.34
C ASP A 12 25.54 -3.68 -13.14
N SER A 13 24.41 -3.40 -12.46
CA SER A 13 23.19 -2.95 -13.11
C SER A 13 23.39 -1.63 -13.86
N GLN A 14 24.12 -0.67 -13.28
CA GLN A 14 24.43 0.60 -13.94
C GLN A 14 25.31 0.41 -15.18
N MET A 15 26.27 -0.52 -15.13
CA MET A 15 27.13 -0.83 -16.27
C MET A 15 26.34 -1.43 -17.43
N LEU A 16 25.40 -2.35 -17.14
CA LEU A 16 24.50 -2.92 -18.14
C LEU A 16 23.62 -1.85 -18.80
N LEU A 17 23.07 -0.92 -18.02
CA LEU A 17 22.20 0.14 -18.53
C LEU A 17 22.96 1.16 -19.39
N LYS A 18 24.20 1.49 -19.03
CA LYS A 18 25.06 2.38 -19.84
C LYS A 18 25.41 1.78 -21.21
N THR A 19 25.42 0.46 -21.31
CA THR A 19 25.74 -0.26 -22.57
C THR A 19 24.51 -0.33 -23.49
N ARG A 20 23.31 0.01 -23.01
CA ARG A 20 22.04 -0.05 -23.76
C ARG A 20 21.26 1.27 -23.66
N PRO A 21 21.59 2.28 -24.50
CA PRO A 21 20.89 3.56 -24.51
C PRO A 21 19.41 3.45 -24.95
N ASP A 22 19.03 2.33 -25.57
CA ASP A 22 17.70 2.04 -26.08
C ASP A 22 16.66 1.79 -24.98
N VAL A 23 17.10 1.49 -23.75
CA VAL A 23 16.21 1.20 -22.61
C VAL A 23 15.92 2.49 -21.84
N LYS A 24 14.74 3.07 -22.08
CA LYS A 24 14.27 4.25 -21.35
C LYS A 24 13.65 3.85 -20.01
N LEU A 25 14.45 3.89 -18.95
CA LEU A 25 13.96 3.70 -17.57
C LEU A 25 13.55 5.04 -16.97
N SER A 26 12.27 5.19 -16.62
CA SER A 26 11.75 6.44 -16.02
C SER A 26 11.32 6.24 -14.57
N THR A 27 10.94 5.01 -14.20
CA THR A 27 10.43 4.68 -12.86
C THR A 27 11.17 3.50 -12.24
N SER A 28 11.06 3.36 -10.92
CA SER A 28 11.56 2.20 -10.16
C SER A 28 10.84 0.91 -10.54
N GLU A 29 9.58 1.00 -10.99
CA GLU A 29 8.84 -0.15 -11.52
C GLU A 29 9.43 -0.64 -12.85
N ASP A 30 9.79 0.27 -13.76
CA ASP A 30 10.42 -0.09 -15.03
C ASP A 30 11.74 -0.84 -14.80
N LEU A 31 12.54 -0.37 -13.84
CA LEU A 31 13.80 -1.01 -13.46
C LEU A 31 13.57 -2.41 -12.86
N LEU A 32 12.55 -2.55 -12.00
CA LEU A 32 12.19 -3.84 -11.44
C LEU A 32 11.72 -4.83 -12.51
N ARG A 33 10.87 -4.38 -13.45
CA ARG A 33 10.41 -5.20 -14.59
C ARG A 33 11.57 -5.63 -15.48
N PHE A 34 12.50 -4.72 -15.75
CA PHE A 34 13.70 -5.00 -16.51
C PHE A 34 14.54 -6.10 -15.84
N ILE A 35 14.83 -5.98 -14.54
CA ILE A 35 15.64 -6.99 -13.81
C ILE A 35 14.94 -8.36 -13.80
N VAL A 36 13.63 -8.40 -13.59
CA VAL A 36 12.84 -9.64 -13.62
C VAL A 36 12.90 -10.32 -14.99
N GLN A 37 12.94 -9.55 -16.08
CA GLN A 37 13.04 -10.11 -17.44
C GLN A 37 14.36 -10.83 -17.71
N TYR A 38 15.44 -10.46 -17.02
CA TYR A 38 16.77 -11.06 -17.20
C TYR A 38 16.94 -12.40 -16.46
N GLY A 39 16.09 -12.68 -15.48
CA GLY A 39 16.05 -13.96 -14.76
C GLY A 39 15.96 -13.79 -13.24
N ASP A 40 15.38 -14.79 -12.58
CA ASP A 40 15.03 -14.72 -11.16
C ASP A 40 16.22 -14.55 -10.20
N ASN A 41 17.44 -14.91 -10.64
CA ASN A 41 18.66 -14.84 -9.85
C ASN A 41 19.57 -13.65 -10.21
N VAL A 42 19.11 -12.75 -11.09
CA VAL A 42 19.89 -11.58 -11.49
C VAL A 42 19.68 -10.45 -10.47
N PHE A 43 20.76 -10.01 -9.83
CA PHE A 43 20.77 -8.96 -8.80
C PHE A 43 19.74 -9.17 -7.68
N PRO A 44 19.86 -10.26 -6.90
CA PRO A 44 18.86 -10.63 -5.90
C PRO A 44 18.66 -9.58 -4.80
N ASN A 45 19.72 -8.93 -4.33
CA ASN A 45 19.62 -7.90 -3.29
C ASN A 45 18.98 -6.62 -3.87
N LEU A 46 19.38 -6.23 -5.08
CA LEU A 46 18.78 -5.09 -5.77
C LEU A 46 17.29 -5.29 -6.05
N ARG A 47 16.89 -6.49 -6.50
CA ARG A 47 15.49 -6.85 -6.74
C ARG A 47 14.65 -6.72 -5.49
N VAL A 48 15.10 -7.31 -4.38
CA VAL A 48 14.40 -7.23 -3.09
C VAL A 48 14.31 -5.76 -2.63
N GLY A 49 15.38 -4.98 -2.77
CA GLY A 49 15.37 -3.56 -2.45
C GLY A 49 14.36 -2.76 -3.27
N LEU A 50 14.27 -3.00 -4.58
CA LEU A 50 13.30 -2.36 -5.46
C LEU A 50 11.86 -2.78 -5.16
N GLN A 51 11.63 -4.06 -4.85
CA GLN A 51 10.31 -4.54 -4.42
C GLN A 51 9.86 -3.83 -3.15
N ILE A 52 10.73 -3.75 -2.13
CA ILE A 52 10.42 -3.02 -0.89
C ILE A 52 10.10 -1.56 -1.19
N LEU A 53 10.92 -0.90 -2.01
CA LEU A 53 10.71 0.50 -2.39
C LEU A 53 9.33 0.71 -3.04
N VAL A 54 8.99 -0.12 -4.03
CA VAL A 54 7.71 -0.02 -4.75
C VAL A 54 6.54 -0.35 -3.82
N THR A 55 6.62 -1.44 -3.05
CA THR A 55 5.57 -1.82 -2.09
C THR A 55 5.32 -0.74 -1.05
N VAL A 56 6.37 -0.14 -0.49
CA VAL A 56 6.25 0.96 0.47
C VAL A 56 5.62 2.17 -0.19
N ALA A 57 6.07 2.57 -1.39
CA ALA A 57 5.50 3.70 -2.11
C ALA A 57 4.00 3.50 -2.42
N THR A 58 3.61 2.31 -2.89
CA THR A 58 2.20 1.97 -3.15
C THR A 58 1.37 1.94 -1.88
N SER A 59 1.91 1.40 -0.79
CA SER A 59 1.25 1.37 0.52
C SER A 59 0.99 2.78 1.05
N ILE A 60 2.00 3.65 1.02
CA ILE A 60 1.86 5.06 1.44
C ILE A 60 0.81 5.76 0.61
N ALA A 61 0.87 5.65 -0.73
CA ALA A 61 -0.11 6.29 -1.61
C ALA A 61 -1.54 5.78 -1.38
N SER A 62 -1.70 4.48 -1.11
CA SER A 62 -2.99 3.88 -0.77
C SER A 62 -3.51 4.40 0.57
N CYS A 63 -2.64 4.46 1.60
CA CYS A 63 -2.96 5.02 2.90
C CYS A 63 -3.38 6.49 2.78
N GLU A 64 -2.61 7.34 2.11
CA GLU A 64 -2.96 8.76 1.90
C GLU A 64 -4.30 8.92 1.19
N ARG A 65 -4.56 8.14 0.14
CA ARG A 65 -5.83 8.14 -0.58
C ARG A 65 -7.00 7.72 0.32
N SER A 66 -6.80 6.67 1.11
CA SER A 66 -7.81 6.15 2.05
C SER A 66 -8.09 7.14 3.18
N PHE A 67 -7.06 7.72 3.80
CA PHE A 67 -7.21 8.74 4.83
C PHE A 67 -7.80 10.03 4.30
N SER A 68 -7.50 10.43 3.06
CA SER A 68 -8.13 11.58 2.40
C SER A 68 -9.65 11.36 2.25
N LYS A 69 -10.07 10.19 1.79
CA LYS A 69 -11.49 9.81 1.71
C LYS A 69 -12.13 9.79 3.10
N LEU A 70 -11.49 9.18 4.08
CA LEU A 70 -11.98 9.11 5.45
C LEU A 70 -12.14 10.53 6.04
N LYS A 71 -11.18 11.43 5.81
CA LYS A 71 -11.25 12.82 6.25
C LYS A 71 -12.44 13.55 5.62
N LEU A 72 -12.73 13.31 4.34
CA LEU A 72 -13.88 13.90 3.66
C LEU A 72 -15.20 13.38 4.25
N ILE A 73 -15.34 12.05 4.39
CA ILE A 73 -16.51 11.41 5.00
C ILE A 73 -16.71 11.93 6.43
N MET A 74 -15.64 11.94 7.23
CA MET A 74 -15.67 12.46 8.60
C MET A 74 -16.09 13.93 8.66
N SER A 75 -15.60 14.76 7.74
CA SER A 75 -15.95 16.19 7.70
C SER A 75 -17.41 16.40 7.30
N TYR A 76 -17.91 15.64 6.33
CA TYR A 76 -19.32 15.63 5.95
C TYR A 76 -20.22 15.16 7.10
N LEU A 77 -19.92 14.01 7.70
CA LEU A 77 -20.71 13.46 8.80
C LEU A 77 -20.64 14.33 10.06
N ARG A 78 -19.49 14.91 10.41
CA ARG A 78 -19.37 15.85 11.54
C ARG A 78 -20.23 17.09 11.39
N SER A 79 -20.42 17.56 10.15
CA SER A 79 -21.32 18.70 9.89
C SER A 79 -22.80 18.35 10.14
N SER A 80 -23.15 17.06 10.24
CA SER A 80 -24.53 16.57 10.42
C SER A 80 -24.77 15.73 11.68
N MET A 81 -23.73 15.38 12.45
CA MET A 81 -23.80 14.41 13.57
C MET A 81 -22.92 14.81 14.76
N GLY A 82 -23.25 14.29 15.95
CA GLY A 82 -22.43 14.44 17.16
C GLY A 82 -21.13 13.63 17.13
N GLN A 83 -20.14 14.08 17.92
CA GLN A 83 -18.76 13.57 17.91
C GLN A 83 -18.64 12.08 18.26
N GLU A 84 -19.46 11.59 19.20
CA GLU A 84 -19.41 10.17 19.62
C GLU A 84 -19.84 9.24 18.48
N ARG A 85 -20.99 9.52 17.84
CA ARG A 85 -21.49 8.75 16.70
C ARG A 85 -20.51 8.76 15.53
N LEU A 86 -19.88 9.92 15.30
CA LEU A 86 -18.85 10.06 14.27
C LEU A 86 -17.63 9.16 14.55
N SER A 87 -17.15 9.15 15.79
CA SER A 87 -16.01 8.31 16.18
C SER A 87 -16.31 6.82 16.01
N ALA A 88 -17.52 6.39 16.38
CA ALA A 88 -17.95 5.01 16.19
C ALA A 88 -18.01 4.61 14.70
N LEU A 89 -18.58 5.47 13.85
CA LEU A 89 -18.66 5.21 12.40
C LEU A 89 -17.28 5.20 11.72
N ALA A 90 -16.35 6.03 12.18
CA ALA A 90 -14.98 6.03 11.70
C ALA A 90 -14.26 4.71 12.00
N LEU A 91 -14.43 4.18 13.21
CA LEU A 91 -13.87 2.89 13.61
C LEU A 91 -14.42 1.76 12.74
N LEU A 92 -15.74 1.72 12.51
CA LEU A 92 -16.38 0.76 11.61
C LEU A 92 -15.89 0.89 10.16
N SER A 93 -15.59 2.12 9.71
CA SER A 93 -15.08 2.37 8.35
C SER A 93 -13.63 1.92 8.17
N VAL A 94 -12.81 1.97 9.23
CA VAL A 94 -11.43 1.46 9.23
C VAL A 94 -11.45 -0.07 9.28
N GLU A 95 -12.26 -0.64 10.18
CA GLU A 95 -12.48 -2.08 10.33
C GLU A 95 -13.55 -2.59 9.36
N ARG A 96 -13.53 -2.13 8.11
CA ARG A 96 -14.60 -2.40 7.15
C ARG A 96 -14.74 -3.89 6.84
N GLU A 97 -13.63 -4.62 6.70
CA GLU A 97 -13.67 -6.06 6.44
C GLU A 97 -14.40 -6.83 7.56
N VAL A 98 -14.11 -6.45 8.81
CA VAL A 98 -14.80 -7.02 9.98
C VAL A 98 -16.25 -6.56 10.01
N THR A 99 -16.52 -5.28 9.76
CA THR A 99 -17.86 -4.70 9.76
C THR A 99 -18.76 -5.34 8.70
N ASP A 100 -18.23 -5.61 7.51
CA ASP A 100 -18.94 -6.26 6.40
C ASP A 100 -19.23 -7.75 6.72
N SER A 101 -18.51 -8.36 7.66
CA SER A 101 -18.77 -9.72 8.14
C SER A 101 -19.86 -9.81 9.23
N ILE A 102 -20.32 -8.68 9.77
CA ILE A 102 -21.33 -8.63 10.82
C ILE A 102 -22.73 -8.61 10.19
N HIS A 103 -23.60 -9.53 10.61
CA HIS A 103 -25.02 -9.50 10.26
C HIS A 103 -25.77 -8.45 11.08
N PHE A 104 -25.99 -7.27 10.49
CA PHE A 104 -26.66 -6.16 11.16
C PHE A 104 -28.10 -6.47 11.58
N GLU A 105 -28.88 -7.23 10.79
CA GLU A 105 -30.22 -7.67 11.19
C GLU A 105 -30.19 -8.43 12.53
N GLU A 106 -29.34 -9.45 12.64
CA GLU A 106 -29.25 -10.24 13.87
C GLU A 106 -28.76 -9.40 15.06
N LEU A 107 -27.86 -8.45 14.81
CA LEU A 107 -27.36 -7.54 15.84
C LEU A 107 -28.47 -6.61 16.33
N ILE A 108 -29.28 -6.07 15.42
CA ILE A 108 -30.43 -5.23 15.73
C ILE A 108 -31.47 -6.03 16.53
N ASP A 109 -31.78 -7.25 16.11
CA ASP A 109 -32.74 -8.12 16.80
C ASP A 109 -32.25 -8.49 18.21
N LYS A 110 -30.98 -8.85 18.37
CA LYS A 110 -30.36 -9.10 19.69
C LYS A 110 -30.40 -7.86 20.58
N PHE A 111 -30.11 -6.68 20.03
CA PHE A 111 -30.15 -5.43 20.78
C PHE A 111 -31.58 -5.07 21.20
N ALA A 112 -32.55 -5.27 20.31
CA ALA A 112 -33.97 -5.06 20.60
C ALA A 112 -34.51 -6.03 21.66
N ALA A 113 -34.06 -7.29 21.65
CA ALA A 113 -34.44 -8.30 22.64
C ALA A 113 -33.74 -8.12 24.01
N ALA A 114 -32.61 -7.42 24.06
CA ALA A 114 -31.87 -7.12 25.29
C ALA A 114 -32.36 -5.85 26.01
N LYS A 115 -33.45 -5.25 25.53
CA LYS A 115 -34.10 -4.05 26.08
C LYS A 115 -35.47 -4.39 26.62
#